data_AF-A0A543G6K5-F1
#
_entry.id   AF-A0A543G6K5-F1
#
_cell.length_a   1.000
_cell.length_b   1.000
_cell.length_c   1.000
_cell.angle_alpha   90.00
_cell.angle_beta   90.00
_cell.angle_gamma   90.00
#
_symmetry.space_group_name_H-M   'P 1'
#
loop_
_entity.id
_entity.type
_entity.pdbx_description
1 polymer ?
#
loop_
_entity_poly.entity_id
_entity_poly.type
_entity_poly.pdbx_seq_one_letter_code
_entity_poly.pdbx_strand_id
1 'polypeptide(L)'
;MLFIDDTPMIFELPDADVTYYPHFFSAQESDFLMAYLLKNIAWQQDTIRVFNKTHWQPRLTAFYGDLDKTYRYSTIEMQPNTWDAVLLSVKQRIDNQLDTSFTSVLLNWYRNGKDSNGWHADNEKELGKNPIIASVSFGATRVFQLKHHTIKDAKCQLNLEHGSLLVMKGTTQHFWKHQIPKTTKPVADRVNLTFRILYSNDILDQK
;
A
#
# COMPACT_ATOMS: atom_id res chain seq x y z
N MET A 1 -24.61 9.09 21.06
CA MET A 1 -23.70 7.99 20.69
C MET A 1 -23.74 7.93 19.17
N LEU A 2 -22.71 8.46 18.50
CA LEU A 2 -22.62 8.38 17.05
C LEU A 2 -22.20 6.94 16.73
N PHE A 3 -23.06 6.19 16.04
CA PHE A 3 -22.69 4.90 15.49
C PHE A 3 -21.68 5.17 14.38
N ILE A 4 -20.42 4.78 14.59
CA ILE A 4 -19.46 4.68 13.52
C ILE A 4 -19.86 3.45 12.71
N ASP A 5 -20.19 3.66 11.44
CA ASP A 5 -20.53 2.56 10.54
C ASP A 5 -19.21 1.87 10.14
N ASP A 6 -18.92 0.75 10.79
CA ASP A 6 -17.74 -0.08 10.53
C ASP A 6 -17.94 -1.01 9.32
N THR A 7 -19.04 -0.84 8.56
CA THR A 7 -19.33 -1.67 7.39
C THR A 7 -18.29 -1.42 6.29
N PRO A 8 -17.67 -2.48 5.74
CA PRO A 8 -16.78 -2.34 4.61
C PRO A 8 -17.54 -1.83 3.37
N MET A 9 -16.92 -0.90 2.66
CA MET A 9 -17.37 -0.42 1.36
C MET A 9 -16.81 -1.34 0.26
N ILE A 10 -17.69 -2.05 -0.43
CA ILE A 10 -17.33 -2.88 -1.58
C ILE A 10 -17.53 -2.05 -2.86
N PHE A 11 -16.50 -2.01 -3.72
CA PHE A 11 -16.56 -1.27 -4.98
C PHE A 11 -16.90 -2.21 -6.13
N GLU A 12 -18.07 -2.01 -6.71
CA GLU A 12 -18.52 -2.70 -7.93
C GLU A 12 -17.76 -2.16 -9.16
N LEU A 13 -16.62 -2.77 -9.46
CA LEU A 13 -15.74 -2.41 -10.57
C LEU A 13 -15.51 -3.61 -11.48
N PRO A 14 -15.50 -3.44 -12.82
CA PRO A 14 -15.20 -4.54 -13.73
C PRO A 14 -13.79 -5.08 -13.47
N ASP A 15 -13.66 -6.40 -13.45
CA ASP A 15 -12.37 -7.12 -13.32
C ASP A 15 -11.55 -6.76 -12.07
N ALA A 16 -12.22 -6.24 -11.03
CA ALA A 16 -11.61 -5.80 -9.79
C ALA A 16 -12.35 -6.37 -8.56
N ASP A 17 -11.58 -6.58 -7.50
CA ASP A 17 -12.06 -6.91 -6.17
C ASP A 17 -11.39 -5.92 -5.22
N VAL A 18 -12.16 -4.89 -4.85
CA VAL A 18 -11.69 -3.75 -4.07
C VAL A 18 -12.66 -3.51 -2.92
N THR A 19 -12.13 -3.62 -1.69
CA THR A 19 -12.88 -3.40 -0.45
C THR A 19 -12.18 -2.36 0.41
N TYR A 20 -12.92 -1.43 0.97
CA TYR A 20 -12.39 -0.36 1.83
C TYR A 20 -13.05 -0.37 3.20
N TYR A 21 -12.23 -0.30 4.24
CA TYR A 21 -12.63 -0.25 5.64
C TYR A 21 -12.24 1.13 6.18
N PRO A 22 -13.17 2.10 6.33
CA PRO A 22 -12.84 3.48 6.69
C PRO A 22 -12.24 3.62 8.09
N HIS A 23 -12.69 2.77 9.04
CA HIS A 23 -12.34 2.86 10.45
C HIS A 23 -11.66 1.59 10.97
N PHE A 24 -10.82 0.97 10.14
CA PHE A 24 -10.17 -0.31 10.48
C PHE A 24 -9.29 -0.20 11.74
N PHE A 25 -8.64 0.95 11.94
CA PHE A 25 -8.04 1.38 13.21
C PHE A 25 -8.81 2.57 13.77
N SER A 26 -8.98 2.61 15.09
CA SER A 26 -9.54 3.78 15.76
C SER A 26 -8.64 5.00 15.61
N ALA A 27 -9.18 6.21 15.81
CA ALA A 27 -8.40 7.44 15.75
C ALA A 27 -7.21 7.42 16.74
N GLN A 28 -7.43 6.92 17.96
CA GLN A 28 -6.39 6.85 18.98
C GLN A 28 -5.25 5.89 18.61
N GLU A 29 -5.58 4.70 18.09
CA GLU A 29 -4.57 3.75 17.59
C GLU A 29 -3.80 4.36 16.42
N SER A 30 -4.52 5.04 15.53
CA SER A 30 -3.99 5.64 14.33
C SER A 30 -3.03 6.81 14.63
N ASP A 31 -3.33 7.64 15.63
CA ASP A 31 -2.46 8.70 16.13
C ASP A 31 -1.16 8.12 16.72
N PHE A 32 -1.28 7.08 17.55
CA PHE A 32 -0.13 6.38 18.12
C PHE A 32 0.75 5.78 17.02
N LEU A 33 0.16 5.07 16.07
CA LEU A 33 0.86 4.44 14.95
C LEU A 33 1.55 5.50 14.08
N MET A 34 0.88 6.61 13.77
CA MET A 34 1.48 7.70 13.02
C MET A 34 2.73 8.25 13.72
N ALA A 35 2.63 8.57 15.02
CA ALA A 35 3.75 9.10 15.79
C ALA A 35 4.91 8.08 15.88
N TYR A 36 4.60 6.80 16.08
CA TYR A 36 5.59 5.73 16.11
C TYR A 36 6.32 5.60 14.76
N LEU A 37 5.56 5.52 13.66
CA LEU A 37 6.09 5.28 12.33
C LEU A 37 7.00 6.41 11.86
N LEU A 38 6.66 7.66 12.14
CA LEU A 38 7.50 8.81 11.80
C LEU A 38 8.85 8.79 12.53
N LYS A 39 8.90 8.25 13.75
CA LYS A 39 10.09 8.29 14.60
C LYS A 39 11.00 7.07 14.46
N ASN A 40 10.43 5.87 14.30
CA ASN A 40 11.17 4.62 14.51
C ASN A 40 11.47 3.84 13.21
N ILE A 41 10.84 4.21 12.09
CA ILE A 41 11.08 3.54 10.82
C ILE A 41 12.36 4.07 10.17
N ALA A 42 13.15 3.15 9.60
CA ALA A 42 14.35 3.45 8.83
C ALA A 42 13.99 4.02 7.45
N TRP A 43 13.45 5.23 7.43
CA TRP A 43 13.04 5.90 6.19
C TRP A 43 14.24 6.22 5.30
N GLN A 44 14.13 5.88 4.02
CA GLN A 44 15.08 6.27 2.99
C GLN A 44 14.36 6.87 1.79
N GLN A 45 15.10 7.58 0.95
CA GLN A 45 14.60 8.09 -0.31
C GLN A 45 15.49 7.57 -1.42
N ASP A 46 14.99 6.66 -2.26
CA ASP A 46 15.78 6.09 -3.35
C ASP A 46 15.55 6.84 -4.67
N THR A 47 16.40 6.54 -5.65
CA THR A 47 16.20 7.01 -7.03
C THR A 47 15.55 5.92 -7.89
N ILE A 48 14.65 6.33 -8.77
CA ILE A 48 14.01 5.48 -9.76
C ILE A 48 14.38 5.94 -11.17
N ARG A 49 14.38 5.00 -12.11
CA ARG A 49 14.59 5.30 -13.53
C ARG A 49 13.25 5.35 -14.26
N VAL A 50 12.91 6.50 -14.81
CA VAL A 50 11.69 6.72 -15.60
C VAL A 50 12.10 7.37 -16.92
N PHE A 51 11.68 6.81 -18.06
CA PHE A 51 12.07 7.28 -19.40
C PHE A 51 13.59 7.49 -19.57
N ASN A 52 14.39 6.51 -19.13
CA ASN A 52 15.86 6.55 -19.10
C ASN A 52 16.51 7.63 -18.23
N LYS A 53 15.74 8.45 -17.51
CA LYS A 53 16.24 9.47 -16.58
C LYS A 53 16.10 9.01 -15.14
N THR A 54 17.08 9.35 -14.32
CA THR A 54 17.09 9.06 -12.89
C THR A 54 16.45 10.21 -12.12
N HIS A 55 15.47 9.87 -11.28
CA HIS A 55 14.73 10.83 -10.47
C HIS A 55 14.64 10.33 -9.03
N TRP A 56 14.68 11.23 -8.06
CA TRP A 56 14.30 10.88 -6.68
C TRP A 56 12.84 10.44 -6.65
N GLN A 57 12.56 9.35 -5.93
CA GLN A 57 11.17 9.00 -5.63
C GLN A 57 10.54 10.16 -4.86
N PRO A 58 9.35 10.64 -5.25
CA PRO A 58 8.69 11.74 -4.56
C PRO A 58 7.95 11.21 -3.33
N ARG A 59 8.67 10.52 -2.44
CA ARG A 59 8.25 9.96 -1.14
C ARG A 59 9.44 9.28 -0.49
N LEU A 60 9.38 9.07 0.82
CA LEU A 60 10.29 8.15 1.51
C LEU A 60 9.67 6.76 1.56
N THR A 61 10.52 5.75 1.59
CA THR A 61 10.13 4.35 1.68
C THR A 61 10.92 3.63 2.75
N ALA A 62 10.37 2.53 3.25
CA ALA A 62 11.10 1.56 4.04
C ALA A 62 10.47 0.18 3.79
N PHE A 63 11.30 -0.85 3.68
CA PHE A 63 10.85 -2.21 3.41
C PHE A 63 11.15 -3.10 4.60
N TYR A 64 10.14 -3.86 5.05
CA TYR A 64 10.23 -4.82 6.15
C TYR A 64 9.60 -6.13 5.69
N GLY A 65 10.11 -7.25 6.19
CA GLY A 65 9.64 -8.56 5.76
C GLY A 65 10.41 -9.70 6.39
N ASP A 66 9.99 -10.91 6.08
CA ASP A 66 10.68 -12.13 6.52
C ASP A 66 12.07 -12.19 5.86
N LEU A 67 13.10 -12.57 6.63
CA LEU A 67 14.52 -12.38 6.26
C LEU A 67 14.93 -13.07 4.94
N ASP A 68 14.22 -14.11 4.53
CA ASP A 68 14.50 -14.86 3.29
C ASP A 68 13.76 -14.30 2.05
N LYS A 69 13.12 -13.13 2.16
CA LYS A 69 12.28 -12.54 1.10
C LYS A 69 12.84 -11.21 0.60
N THR A 70 13.59 -11.25 -0.49
CA THR A 70 13.96 -10.04 -1.23
C THR A 70 12.77 -9.53 -2.05
N TYR A 71 12.58 -8.21 -2.12
CA TYR A 71 11.53 -7.58 -2.94
C TYR A 71 12.16 -6.68 -3.98
N ARG A 72 11.71 -6.82 -5.23
CA ARG A 72 12.08 -5.91 -6.32
C ARG A 72 10.91 -4.98 -6.58
N TYR A 73 11.10 -3.69 -6.37
CA TYR A 73 10.12 -2.66 -6.76
C TYR A 73 10.73 -1.77 -7.84
N SER A 74 10.12 -1.74 -9.02
CA SER A 74 10.72 -1.11 -10.20
C SER A 74 12.12 -1.68 -10.48
N THR A 75 13.17 -0.84 -10.57
CA THR A 75 14.57 -1.25 -10.76
C THR A 75 15.34 -1.42 -9.45
N ILE A 76 14.69 -1.29 -8.28
CA ILE A 76 15.36 -1.31 -6.98
C ILE A 76 15.15 -2.67 -6.34
N GLU A 77 16.26 -3.29 -5.93
CA GLU A 77 16.23 -4.47 -5.07
C GLU A 77 16.32 -4.02 -3.61
N MET A 78 15.32 -4.36 -2.81
CA MET A 78 15.22 -3.98 -1.41
C MET A 78 15.44 -5.21 -0.52
N GLN A 79 16.41 -5.09 0.39
CA GLN A 79 16.59 -6.05 1.48
C GLN A 79 15.64 -5.68 2.62
N PRO A 80 14.85 -6.63 3.16
CA PRO A 80 13.91 -6.33 4.23
C PRO A 80 14.65 -5.97 5.52
N ASN A 81 14.20 -4.91 6.19
CA ASN A 81 14.47 -4.73 7.61
C ASN A 81 13.69 -5.79 8.41
N THR A 82 14.22 -6.18 9.56
CA THR A 82 13.53 -7.06 10.49
C THR A 82 12.29 -6.38 11.06
N TRP A 83 11.18 -7.11 11.10
CA TRP A 83 9.96 -6.66 11.76
C TRP A 83 10.19 -6.20 13.20
N ASP A 84 9.60 -5.06 13.56
CA ASP A 84 9.44 -4.66 14.96
C ASP A 84 8.06 -5.06 15.50
N ALA A 85 7.89 -5.00 16.83
CA ALA A 85 6.67 -5.42 17.49
C ALA A 85 5.42 -4.61 17.09
N VAL A 86 5.58 -3.33 16.71
CA VAL A 86 4.46 -2.47 16.30
C VAL A 86 4.02 -2.80 14.88
N LEU A 87 4.96 -3.01 13.95
CA LEU A 87 4.64 -3.47 12.61
C LEU A 87 4.02 -4.88 12.62
N LEU A 88 4.48 -5.76 13.50
CA LEU A 88 3.89 -7.09 13.68
C LEU A 88 2.44 -7.02 14.18
N SER A 89 2.11 -6.09 15.08
CA SER A 89 0.73 -5.98 15.58
C SER A 89 -0.23 -5.47 14.49
N VAL A 90 0.21 -4.51 13.67
CA VAL A 90 -0.55 -4.06 12.48
C VAL A 90 -0.74 -5.22 11.51
N LYS A 91 0.33 -5.96 11.21
CA LYS A 91 0.30 -7.14 10.34
C LYS A 91 -0.69 -8.19 10.84
N GLN A 92 -0.59 -8.60 12.11
CA GLN A 92 -1.46 -9.61 12.73
C GLN A 92 -2.94 -9.23 12.66
N ARG A 93 -3.28 -7.95 12.86
CA ARG A 93 -4.67 -7.48 12.73
C ARG A 93 -5.20 -7.66 11.29
N ILE A 94 -4.39 -7.32 10.29
CA ILE A 94 -4.77 -7.47 8.88
C ILE A 94 -4.81 -8.94 8.46
N ASP A 95 -3.83 -9.74 8.89
CA ASP A 95 -3.79 -11.19 8.67
C ASP A 95 -5.08 -11.85 9.15
N ASN A 96 -5.52 -11.53 10.38
CA ASN A 96 -6.78 -12.03 10.94
C ASN A 96 -8.02 -11.55 10.17
N GLN A 97 -8.04 -10.29 9.72
CA GLN A 97 -9.16 -9.74 8.96
C GLN A 97 -9.33 -10.42 7.59
N LEU A 98 -8.23 -10.83 6.97
CA LEU A 98 -8.22 -11.33 5.59
C LEU A 98 -7.98 -12.84 5.49
N ASP A 99 -7.89 -13.53 6.62
CA ASP A 99 -7.55 -14.96 6.72
C ASP A 99 -6.32 -15.31 5.85
N THR A 100 -5.25 -14.56 6.08
CA THR A 100 -4.03 -14.64 5.27
C THR A 100 -2.78 -14.46 6.14
N SER A 101 -1.61 -14.62 5.54
CA SER A 101 -0.33 -14.38 6.20
C SER A 101 0.57 -13.58 5.26
N PHE A 102 0.53 -12.26 5.40
CA PHE A 102 1.48 -11.39 4.70
C PHE A 102 2.91 -11.72 5.12
N THR A 103 3.88 -11.51 4.23
CA THR A 103 5.30 -11.80 4.50
C THR A 103 6.17 -10.55 4.36
N SER A 104 5.59 -9.45 3.87
CA SER A 104 6.30 -8.19 3.69
C SER A 104 5.39 -6.98 3.76
N VAL A 105 5.99 -5.81 4.01
CA VAL A 105 5.35 -4.51 3.95
C VAL A 105 6.29 -3.48 3.31
N LEU A 106 5.77 -2.75 2.34
CA LEU A 106 6.42 -1.54 1.83
C LEU A 106 5.74 -0.31 2.44
N LEU A 107 6.49 0.39 3.28
CA LEU A 107 6.08 1.65 3.87
C LEU A 107 6.35 2.79 2.90
N ASN A 108 5.44 3.75 2.85
CA ASN A 108 5.53 4.95 2.04
C ASN A 108 5.15 6.16 2.88
N TRP A 109 6.08 7.11 3.07
CA TRP A 109 5.85 8.37 3.73
C TRP A 109 5.80 9.50 2.70
N TYR A 110 4.62 10.10 2.58
CA TYR A 110 4.35 11.28 1.77
C TYR A 110 4.40 12.51 2.69
N ARG A 111 5.46 13.32 2.56
CA ARG A 111 5.71 14.45 3.47
C ARG A 111 4.72 15.60 3.30
N ASN A 112 4.13 15.72 2.12
CA ASN A 112 3.15 16.74 1.76
C ASN A 112 2.51 16.42 0.39
N GLY A 113 1.74 17.37 -0.15
CA GLY A 113 1.05 17.25 -1.43
C GLY A 113 1.96 17.13 -2.66
N LYS A 114 3.25 17.46 -2.56
CA LYS A 114 4.22 17.30 -3.66
C LYS A 114 4.76 15.88 -3.77
N ASP A 115 4.63 15.09 -2.71
CA ASP A 115 4.95 13.66 -2.72
C ASP A 115 3.80 12.86 -3.36
N SER A 116 4.14 11.80 -4.09
CA SER A 116 3.21 11.04 -4.94
C SER A 116 3.69 9.63 -5.23
N ASN A 117 2.80 8.81 -5.78
CA ASN A 117 3.15 7.59 -6.45
C ASN A 117 2.38 7.54 -7.77
N GLY A 118 3.10 7.45 -8.89
CA GLY A 118 2.50 7.55 -10.23
C GLY A 118 1.66 6.33 -10.57
N TRP A 119 1.02 6.35 -11.75
CA TRP A 119 0.24 5.22 -12.24
C TRP A 119 1.08 3.93 -12.33
N HIS A 120 0.70 2.92 -11.55
CA HIS A 120 1.33 1.58 -11.53
C HIS A 120 0.30 0.51 -11.14
N ALA A 121 0.67 -0.76 -11.28
CA ALA A 121 -0.04 -1.90 -10.70
C ALA A 121 0.98 -2.74 -9.93
N ASP A 122 0.54 -3.43 -8.87
CA ASP A 122 1.40 -4.34 -8.10
C ASP A 122 1.42 -5.70 -8.81
N ASN A 123 2.24 -5.79 -9.87
CA ASN A 123 2.30 -6.95 -10.77
C ASN A 123 3.70 -7.57 -10.87
N GLU A 124 4.52 -7.34 -9.85
CA GLU A 124 5.82 -8.00 -9.73
C GLU A 124 5.67 -9.53 -9.66
N LYS A 125 6.59 -10.27 -10.30
CA LYS A 125 6.48 -11.73 -10.44
C LYS A 125 6.47 -12.44 -9.09
N GLU A 126 7.23 -11.89 -8.15
CA GLU A 126 7.38 -12.34 -6.78
C GLU A 126 6.06 -12.32 -5.98
N LEU A 127 5.04 -11.61 -6.46
CA LEU A 127 3.69 -11.57 -5.87
C LEU A 127 2.78 -12.72 -6.32
N GLY A 128 3.19 -13.50 -7.32
CA GLY A 128 2.38 -14.56 -7.90
C GLY A 128 1.17 -14.04 -8.68
N LYS A 129 0.24 -14.95 -9.00
CA LYS A 129 -1.00 -14.63 -9.74
C LYS A 129 -2.09 -14.14 -8.79
N ASN A 130 -2.79 -13.06 -9.16
CA ASN A 130 -3.88 -12.47 -8.37
C ASN A 130 -3.50 -12.16 -6.90
N PRO A 131 -2.47 -11.33 -6.65
CA PRO A 131 -2.01 -11.07 -5.29
C PRO A 131 -3.08 -10.35 -4.44
N ILE A 132 -3.10 -10.67 -3.15
CA ILE A 132 -3.84 -9.89 -2.14
C ILE A 132 -2.92 -8.76 -1.70
N ILE A 133 -3.38 -7.52 -1.84
CA ILE A 133 -2.69 -6.32 -1.41
C ILE A 133 -3.53 -5.65 -0.32
N ALA A 134 -2.95 -5.45 0.86
CA ALA A 134 -3.58 -4.71 1.95
C ALA A 134 -2.84 -3.39 2.20
N SER A 135 -3.53 -2.27 2.07
CA SER A 135 -2.97 -0.92 2.17
C SER A 135 -3.62 -0.17 3.33
N VAL A 136 -2.86 0.05 4.41
CA VAL A 136 -3.31 0.82 5.57
C VAL A 136 -2.74 2.23 5.52
N SER A 137 -3.56 3.23 5.88
CA SER A 137 -3.20 4.65 5.83
C SER A 137 -3.27 5.33 7.19
N PHE A 138 -2.25 6.15 7.51
CA PHE A 138 -2.20 7.00 8.70
C PHE A 138 -1.81 8.44 8.31
N GLY A 139 -2.18 9.42 9.13
CA GLY A 139 -2.04 10.84 8.83
C GLY A 139 -3.06 11.38 7.83
N ALA A 140 -2.63 12.33 7.00
CA ALA A 140 -3.49 13.10 6.12
C ALA A 140 -4.18 12.24 5.04
N THR A 141 -5.47 12.52 4.82
CA THR A 141 -6.25 11.91 3.75
C THR A 141 -5.66 12.22 2.37
N ARG A 142 -5.52 11.20 1.52
CA ARG A 142 -5.10 11.35 0.12
C ARG A 142 -6.05 10.62 -0.81
N VAL A 143 -6.33 11.25 -1.94
CA VAL A 143 -7.10 10.65 -3.02
C VAL A 143 -6.27 9.52 -3.64
N PHE A 144 -6.81 8.32 -3.63
CA PHE A 144 -6.33 7.18 -4.40
C PHE A 144 -7.18 7.07 -5.66
N GLN A 145 -6.51 6.98 -6.80
CA GLN A 145 -7.19 6.90 -8.10
C GLN A 145 -6.93 5.55 -8.72
N LEU A 146 -7.97 4.95 -9.29
CA LEU A 146 -7.97 3.70 -10.03
C LEU A 146 -8.41 3.97 -11.47
N LYS A 147 -7.74 3.32 -12.42
CA LYS A 147 -8.05 3.40 -13.85
C LYS A 147 -7.86 2.02 -14.48
N HIS A 148 -8.87 1.56 -15.21
CA HIS A 148 -8.79 0.34 -15.98
C HIS A 148 -7.82 0.52 -17.17
N HIS A 149 -7.15 -0.56 -17.59
CA HIS A 149 -6.18 -0.55 -18.68
C HIS A 149 -6.85 -0.38 -20.05
N THR A 150 -7.92 -1.15 -20.31
CA THR A 150 -8.62 -1.18 -21.60
C THR A 150 -9.97 -0.45 -21.62
N ILE A 151 -10.77 -0.49 -20.53
CA ILE A 151 -12.06 0.20 -20.45
C ILE A 151 -11.85 1.68 -20.11
N LYS A 152 -11.92 2.55 -21.13
CA LYS A 152 -11.55 3.98 -21.05
C LYS A 152 -12.25 4.77 -19.93
N ASP A 153 -13.52 4.49 -19.70
CA ASP A 153 -14.38 5.23 -18.77
C ASP A 153 -14.47 4.57 -17.38
N ALA A 154 -13.90 3.37 -17.23
CA ALA A 154 -13.79 2.71 -15.93
C ALA A 154 -12.68 3.36 -15.09
N LYS A 155 -13.10 4.28 -14.23
CA LYS A 155 -12.26 5.01 -13.28
C LYS A 155 -12.96 5.06 -11.93
N CYS A 156 -12.18 4.97 -10.87
CA CYS A 156 -12.67 5.12 -9.51
C CYS A 156 -11.71 6.02 -8.72
N GLN A 157 -12.25 6.76 -7.76
CA GLN A 157 -11.44 7.50 -6.80
C GLN A 157 -12.03 7.28 -5.41
N LEU A 158 -11.16 7.16 -4.42
CA LEU A 158 -11.53 7.09 -3.03
C LEU A 158 -10.55 7.88 -2.18
N ASN A 159 -11.04 8.39 -1.06
CA ASN A 159 -10.21 9.03 -0.04
C ASN A 159 -9.66 7.94 0.88
N LEU A 160 -8.34 7.82 0.97
CA LEU A 160 -7.70 6.96 1.96
C LEU A 160 -7.49 7.77 3.23
N GLU A 161 -8.31 7.50 4.22
CA GLU A 161 -8.42 8.26 5.46
C GLU A 161 -7.53 7.69 6.57
N HIS A 162 -7.44 8.43 7.67
CA HIS A 162 -6.67 8.04 8.84
C HIS A 162 -7.26 6.76 9.47
N GLY A 163 -6.43 5.72 9.60
CA GLY A 163 -6.83 4.44 10.16
C GLY A 163 -7.55 3.51 9.18
N SER A 164 -7.63 3.88 7.91
CA SER A 164 -8.34 3.08 6.91
C SER A 164 -7.51 1.92 6.36
N LEU A 165 -8.19 0.85 5.95
CA LEU A 165 -7.63 -0.28 5.21
C LEU A 165 -8.29 -0.37 3.82
N LEU A 166 -7.48 -0.34 2.77
CA LEU A 166 -7.87 -0.68 1.40
C LEU A 166 -7.34 -2.07 1.06
N VAL A 167 -8.21 -2.96 0.60
CA VAL A 167 -7.86 -4.29 0.11
C VAL A 167 -8.10 -4.37 -1.38
N MET A 168 -7.10 -4.81 -2.13
CA MET A 168 -7.20 -5.11 -3.56
C MET A 168 -6.78 -6.55 -3.79
N LYS A 169 -7.64 -7.37 -4.40
CA LYS A 169 -7.35 -8.79 -4.67
C LYS A 169 -7.91 -9.24 -6.02
N GLY A 170 -7.91 -10.55 -6.26
CA GLY A 170 -8.40 -11.13 -7.51
C GLY A 170 -7.63 -10.58 -8.71
N THR A 171 -8.34 -10.24 -9.78
CA THR A 171 -7.71 -9.78 -11.02
C THR A 171 -7.34 -8.29 -11.03
N THR A 172 -7.52 -7.57 -9.91
CA THR A 172 -7.36 -6.11 -9.85
C THR A 172 -6.02 -5.64 -10.43
N GLN A 173 -4.90 -6.25 -10.03
CA GLN A 173 -3.57 -5.82 -10.49
C GLN A 173 -3.26 -6.17 -11.96
N HIS A 174 -4.12 -6.97 -12.61
CA HIS A 174 -3.99 -7.30 -14.03
C HIS A 174 -4.69 -6.27 -14.93
N PHE A 175 -5.79 -5.69 -14.45
CA PHE A 175 -6.67 -4.84 -15.26
C PHE A 175 -6.67 -3.37 -14.83
N TRP A 176 -6.25 -3.09 -13.60
CA TRP A 176 -6.27 -1.75 -13.03
C TRP A 176 -4.88 -1.27 -12.67
N LYS A 177 -4.65 0.02 -12.91
CA LYS A 177 -3.54 0.75 -12.30
C LYS A 177 -4.08 1.78 -11.33
N HIS A 178 -3.24 2.11 -10.36
CA HIS A 178 -3.55 3.07 -9.33
C HIS A 178 -2.45 4.10 -9.12
N GLN A 179 -2.81 5.21 -8.48
CA GLN A 179 -1.86 6.27 -8.12
C GLN A 179 -2.30 7.05 -6.88
N ILE A 180 -1.32 7.70 -6.25
CA ILE A 180 -1.50 8.81 -5.32
C ILE A 180 -0.99 10.08 -6.03
N PRO A 181 -1.86 10.90 -6.63
CA PRO A 181 -1.45 12.08 -7.39
C PRO A 181 -0.93 13.18 -6.47
N LYS A 182 -0.09 14.06 -7.03
CA LYS A 182 0.30 15.31 -6.36
C LYS A 182 -0.91 16.23 -6.22
N THR A 183 -0.87 17.10 -5.22
CA THR A 183 -1.86 18.16 -5.00
C THR A 183 -1.17 19.46 -4.63
N THR A 184 -1.73 20.58 -5.08
CA THR A 184 -1.31 21.93 -4.67
C THR A 184 -1.97 22.36 -3.36
N LYS A 185 -3.03 21.67 -2.93
CA LYS A 185 -3.65 21.92 -1.62
C LYS A 185 -2.65 21.56 -0.51
N PRO A 186 -2.49 22.42 0.52
CA PRO A 186 -1.74 22.05 1.71
C PRO A 186 -2.33 20.78 2.32
N VAL A 187 -1.48 19.76 2.49
CA VAL A 187 -1.82 18.51 3.16
C VAL A 187 -0.64 18.12 4.04
N ALA A 188 -0.93 17.61 5.24
CA ALA A 188 0.07 17.14 6.18
C ALA A 188 0.66 15.79 5.73
N ASP A 189 1.55 15.24 6.54
CA ASP A 189 2.17 13.94 6.33
C ASP A 189 1.13 12.82 6.23
N ARG A 190 1.38 11.88 5.33
CA ARG A 190 0.67 10.59 5.25
C ARG A 190 1.68 9.46 5.25
N VAL A 191 1.46 8.46 6.10
CA VAL A 191 2.18 7.19 6.06
C VAL A 191 1.24 6.10 5.55
N ASN A 192 1.75 5.24 4.68
CA ASN A 192 1.02 4.12 4.11
C ASN A 192 1.83 2.84 4.23
N LEU A 193 1.22 1.79 4.74
CA LEU A 193 1.79 0.45 4.83
C LEU A 193 1.10 -0.43 3.77
N THR A 194 1.85 -0.92 2.78
CA THR A 194 1.31 -1.86 1.78
C THR A 194 1.87 -3.26 2.03
N PHE A 195 1.03 -4.14 2.56
CA PHE A 195 1.34 -5.52 2.89
C PHE A 195 1.13 -6.45 1.70
N ARG A 196 2.06 -7.40 1.52
CA ARG A 196 2.09 -8.36 0.40
C ARG A 196 2.62 -9.72 0.85
N ILE A 197 2.32 -10.75 0.06
CA ILE A 197 2.91 -12.08 0.18
C ILE A 197 3.96 -12.20 -0.91
N LEU A 198 5.20 -12.54 -0.53
CA LEU A 198 6.31 -12.75 -1.45
C LEU A 198 6.60 -14.24 -1.56
N TYR A 199 6.52 -14.77 -2.77
CA TYR A 199 6.92 -16.13 -3.08
C TYR A 199 8.41 -16.16 -3.44
N SER A 200 9.13 -17.18 -2.96
CA SER A 200 10.50 -17.42 -3.42
C SER A 200 10.50 -17.87 -4.88
N ASN A 201 11.55 -17.54 -5.62
CA ASN A 201 11.67 -17.88 -7.04
C ASN A 201 11.53 -19.39 -7.31
N ASP A 202 11.89 -20.25 -6.36
CA ASP A 202 11.81 -21.72 -6.51
C ASP A 202 10.39 -22.27 -6.60
N ILE A 203 9.36 -21.49 -6.22
CA ILE A 203 7.96 -21.93 -6.19
C ILE A 203 7.19 -21.45 -7.44
N LEU A 204 7.66 -20.39 -8.10
CA LEU A 204 6.96 -19.77 -9.23
C LEU A 204 7.02 -20.59 -10.53
N ASP A 205 7.94 -21.55 -10.62
CA ASP A 205 8.05 -22.48 -11.75
C ASP A 205 7.19 -23.75 -11.61
N GLN A 206 6.36 -23.86 -10.56
CA GLN A 206 5.54 -25.06 -10.29
C GLN A 206 4.01 -24.83 -10.33
N LYS A 207 3.51 -23.69 -10.81
CA LYS A 207 2.06 -23.45 -10.97
C LYS A 207 1.67 -22.81 -12.30
#